data_AF-A0A9P5ZGR4-F1
#
_entry.id   AF-A0A9P5ZGR4-F1
#
_cell.length_a   1.000
_cell.length_b   1.000
_cell.length_c   1.000
_cell.angle_alpha   90.00
_cell.angle_beta   90.00
_cell.angle_gamma   90.00
#
_symmetry.space_group_name_H-M   'P 1'
#
loop_
_entity.id
_entity.type
_entity.pdbx_description
1 polymer ?
#
loop_
_entity_poly.entity_id
_entity_poly.type
_entity_poly.pdbx_seq_one_letter_code
_entity_poly.pdbx_strand_id
1 'polypeptide(L)'
;MRRKKPQNKQVKESRSPLLNKAPQKKGVCSQIFIMKPKKPNSARRKVAKIKLSNGETLKAYIQGEGHNLQEHSVVMIRGGRAQDLPGVKYKIVRGGLDFGGVIGRQTARSKYGCVECKYSSVMLIIP
;
A
#
# COMPACT_ATOMS: atom_id res chain seq x y z
N MET A 1 -8.86 -43.47 -33.67
CA MET A 1 -8.18 -42.23 -33.22
C MET A 1 -8.46 -42.01 -31.73
N ARG A 2 -7.45 -42.01 -30.87
CA ARG A 2 -7.60 -41.81 -29.41
C ARG A 2 -7.70 -40.31 -29.11
N ARG A 3 -8.91 -39.78 -28.87
CA ARG A 3 -9.12 -38.36 -28.50
C ARG A 3 -8.38 -38.06 -27.20
N LYS A 4 -7.39 -37.15 -27.22
CA LYS A 4 -6.75 -36.61 -26.00
C LYS A 4 -7.83 -35.93 -25.16
N LYS A 5 -8.00 -36.35 -23.90
CA LYS A 5 -8.87 -35.65 -22.94
C LYS A 5 -8.42 -34.19 -22.84
N PRO A 6 -9.36 -33.21 -22.85
CA PRO A 6 -9.01 -31.82 -22.67
C PRO A 6 -8.33 -31.66 -21.31
N GLN A 7 -7.10 -31.15 -21.31
CA GLN A 7 -6.41 -30.85 -20.05
C GLN A 7 -7.11 -29.69 -19.36
N ASN A 8 -7.52 -29.92 -18.12
CA ASN A 8 -8.18 -28.93 -17.29
C ASN A 8 -7.19 -27.77 -17.03
N LYS A 9 -7.36 -26.64 -17.73
CA LYS A 9 -6.51 -25.46 -17.56
C LYS A 9 -6.75 -24.89 -16.16
N GLN A 10 -5.76 -25.00 -15.28
CA GLN A 10 -5.84 -24.41 -13.95
C GLN A 10 -6.06 -22.90 -14.06
N VAL A 11 -7.15 -22.41 -13.48
CA VAL A 11 -7.46 -20.98 -13.41
C VAL A 11 -6.43 -20.33 -12.48
N LYS A 12 -5.65 -19.37 -12.97
CA LYS A 12 -4.66 -18.67 -12.16
C LYS A 12 -5.37 -17.76 -11.17
N GLU A 13 -5.15 -18.02 -9.87
CA GLU A 13 -5.65 -17.12 -8.83
C GLU A 13 -5.02 -15.73 -8.94
N SER A 14 -5.81 -14.71 -8.66
CA SER A 14 -5.31 -13.33 -8.62
C SER A 14 -4.33 -13.15 -7.46
N ARG A 15 -3.28 -12.35 -7.66
CA ARG A 15 -2.30 -12.04 -6.60
C ARG A 15 -2.91 -11.23 -5.44
N SER A 16 -4.10 -10.65 -5.65
CA SER A 16 -4.81 -9.75 -4.75
C SER A 16 -6.31 -10.09 -4.70
N PRO A 17 -6.69 -11.21 -4.08
CA PRO A 17 -8.06 -11.74 -4.11
C PRO A 17 -9.09 -10.81 -3.46
N LEU A 18 -8.74 -10.15 -2.35
CA LEU A 18 -9.67 -9.33 -1.54
C LEU A 18 -10.12 -8.03 -2.23
N LEU A 19 -9.45 -7.66 -3.33
CA LEU A 19 -9.85 -6.50 -4.13
C LEU A 19 -11.01 -6.81 -5.09
N ASN A 20 -11.45 -8.07 -5.25
CA ASN A 20 -12.58 -8.45 -6.13
C ASN A 20 -12.54 -7.74 -7.49
N LYS A 21 -11.40 -7.79 -8.19
CA LYS A 21 -11.14 -7.11 -9.49
C LYS A 21 -11.19 -5.57 -9.48
N ALA A 22 -11.44 -4.92 -8.34
CA ALA A 22 -11.28 -3.47 -8.21
C ALA A 22 -9.79 -3.07 -8.16
N PRO A 23 -9.40 -1.92 -8.74
CA PRO A 23 -8.01 -1.47 -8.69
C PRO A 23 -7.60 -1.03 -7.28
N GLN A 24 -8.53 -0.38 -6.56
CA GLN A 24 -8.33 0.15 -5.21
C GLN A 24 -9.59 -0.05 -4.38
N LYS A 25 -9.44 -0.17 -3.06
CA LYS A 25 -10.56 -0.22 -2.12
C LYS A 25 -10.29 0.63 -0.89
N LYS A 26 -11.36 1.26 -0.39
CA LYS A 26 -11.39 1.97 0.89
C LYS A 26 -11.45 0.98 2.06
N GLY A 27 -10.72 1.29 3.12
CA GLY A 27 -10.76 0.56 4.38
C GLY A 27 -10.39 1.43 5.58
N VAL A 28 -10.59 0.88 6.77
CA VAL A 28 -10.33 1.52 8.06
C VAL A 28 -9.21 0.78 8.79
N CYS A 29 -8.18 1.52 9.22
CA CYS A 29 -7.09 0.96 10.00
C CYS A 29 -7.60 0.45 11.36
N SER A 30 -7.35 -0.81 11.66
CA SER A 30 -7.68 -1.41 12.96
C SER A 30 -6.52 -1.33 13.94
N GLN A 31 -5.31 -1.66 13.50
CA GLN A 31 -4.10 -1.56 14.31
C GLN A 31 -2.89 -1.32 13.42
N ILE A 32 -1.89 -0.63 13.96
CA ILE A 32 -0.62 -0.39 13.26
C ILE A 32 0.51 -1.03 14.07
N PHE A 33 1.33 -1.83 13.40
CA PHE A 33 2.37 -2.60 14.06
C PHE A 33 3.57 -2.82 13.16
N ILE A 34 4.68 -3.21 13.77
CA ILE A 34 5.94 -3.44 13.09
C ILE A 34 6.14 -4.94 12.90
N MET A 35 6.44 -5.36 11.67
CA MET A 35 6.77 -6.75 11.34
C MET A 35 8.25 -6.88 10.95
N LYS A 36 8.87 -7.97 11.41
CA LYS A 36 10.20 -8.39 10.95
C LYS A 36 10.08 -9.10 9.58
N PRO A 37 10.96 -8.81 8.61
CA PRO A 37 10.97 -9.48 7.30
C PRO A 37 11.45 -10.94 7.39
N LYS A 38 11.30 -11.67 6.28
CA LYS A 38 11.94 -12.98 6.10
C LYS A 38 13.46 -12.81 6.06
N LYS A 39 14.19 -13.75 6.67
CA LYS A 39 15.63 -13.95 6.46
C LYS A 39 15.86 -14.12 4.94
N PRO A 40 16.83 -13.48 4.27
CA PRO A 40 18.09 -12.88 4.76
C PRO A 40 18.01 -11.42 5.21
N ASN A 41 16.88 -10.74 5.00
CA ASN A 41 16.78 -9.30 5.22
C ASN A 41 16.56 -9.00 6.72
N SER A 42 17.06 -7.85 7.18
CA SER A 42 16.84 -7.35 8.54
C SER A 42 16.32 -5.90 8.46
N ALA A 43 15.12 -5.66 8.99
CA ALA A 43 14.51 -4.32 9.03
C ALA A 43 13.29 -4.32 9.96
N ARG A 44 12.82 -3.12 10.31
CA ARG A 44 11.51 -2.88 10.94
C ARG A 44 10.55 -2.39 9.87
N ARG A 45 9.62 -3.23 9.42
CA ARG A 45 8.63 -2.86 8.39
C ARG A 45 7.32 -2.43 9.05
N LYS A 46 6.84 -1.23 8.71
CA LYS A 46 5.56 -0.71 9.21
C LYS A 46 4.40 -1.33 8.42
N VAL A 47 3.46 -1.93 9.13
CA VAL A 47 2.30 -2.64 8.55
C VAL A 47 1.04 -2.20 9.28
N ALA A 48 -0.06 -2.04 8.54
CA ALA A 48 -1.38 -1.80 9.12
C ALA A 48 -2.26 -3.04 8.92
N LYS A 49 -3.04 -3.39 9.95
CA LYS A 49 -4.21 -4.25 9.81
C LYS A 49 -5.39 -3.36 9.42
N ILE A 50 -6.08 -3.70 8.34
CA ILE A 50 -7.13 -2.87 7.79
C ILE A 50 -8.38 -3.71 7.59
N LYS A 51 -9.52 -3.18 8.00
CA LYS A 51 -10.84 -3.71 7.67
C LYS A 51 -11.33 -3.03 6.39
N LEU A 52 -11.54 -3.81 5.33
CA LEU A 52 -12.09 -3.33 4.07
C LEU A 52 -13.58 -3.01 4.22
N SER A 53 -14.07 -2.19 3.30
CA SER A 53 -15.50 -1.94 3.10
C SER A 53 -16.32 -3.22 2.87
N ASN A 54 -15.75 -4.28 2.29
CA ASN A 54 -16.44 -5.58 2.15
C ASN A 54 -16.46 -6.42 3.46
N GLY A 55 -15.95 -5.91 4.58
CA GLY A 55 -15.91 -6.61 5.87
C GLY A 55 -14.66 -7.48 6.11
N GLU A 56 -13.92 -7.82 5.05
CA GLU A 56 -12.69 -8.61 5.15
C GLU A 56 -11.55 -7.84 5.81
N THR A 57 -10.70 -8.54 6.55
CA THR A 57 -9.52 -7.95 7.20
C THR A 57 -8.23 -8.37 6.48
N LEU A 58 -7.34 -7.41 6.25
CA LEU A 58 -6.06 -7.64 5.58
C LEU A 58 -4.90 -6.93 6.27
N LYS A 59 -3.68 -7.33 5.90
CA LYS A 59 -2.44 -6.64 6.27
C LYS A 59 -1.91 -5.88 5.05
N ALA A 60 -1.69 -4.58 5.20
CA ALA A 60 -1.14 -3.73 4.16
C ALA A 60 0.17 -3.07 4.59
N TYR A 61 1.11 -2.99 3.65
CA TYR A 61 2.39 -2.33 3.85
C TYR A 61 2.26 -0.81 3.73
N ILE A 62 2.84 -0.10 4.69
CA ILE A 62 2.91 1.37 4.71
C ILE A 62 4.17 1.79 3.96
N GLN A 63 4.00 2.50 2.84
CA GLN A 63 5.13 2.88 1.98
C GLN A 63 5.79 4.19 2.43
N GLY A 64 7.13 4.25 2.32
CA GLY A 64 7.91 5.46 2.55
C GLY A 64 8.37 5.64 3.99
N GLU A 65 8.85 6.83 4.30
CA GLU A 65 9.35 7.23 5.61
C GLU A 65 8.27 7.97 6.39
N GLY A 66 8.25 7.79 7.72
CA GLY A 66 7.19 8.33 8.58
C GLY A 66 5.80 7.77 8.24
N HIS A 67 4.82 7.99 9.11
CA HIS A 67 3.40 7.81 8.79
C HIS A 67 2.59 8.56 9.84
N ASN A 68 1.45 9.12 9.41
CA ASN A 68 0.51 9.84 10.26
C ASN A 68 -0.75 9.00 10.56
N LEU A 69 -0.70 7.69 10.31
CA LEU A 69 -1.87 6.83 10.50
C LEU A 69 -2.05 6.55 11.98
N GLN A 70 -3.31 6.56 12.40
CA GLN A 70 -3.75 6.18 13.73
C GLN A 70 -4.75 5.02 13.59
N GLU A 71 -5.25 4.54 14.71
CA GLU A 71 -6.42 3.66 14.71
C GLU A 71 -7.62 4.42 14.14
N HIS A 72 -8.51 3.71 13.44
CA HIS A 72 -9.68 4.26 12.76
C HIS A 72 -9.43 5.22 11.59
N SER A 73 -8.18 5.54 11.25
CA SER A 73 -7.89 6.31 10.05
C SER A 73 -8.38 5.59 8.79
N VAL A 74 -8.97 6.36 7.89
CA VAL A 74 -9.52 5.88 6.63
C VAL A 74 -8.44 5.92 5.57
N VAL A 75 -8.21 4.79 4.90
CA VAL A 75 -7.11 4.61 3.96
C VAL A 75 -7.56 3.99 2.64
N MET A 76 -6.87 4.35 1.57
CA MET A 76 -7.02 3.74 0.26
C MET A 76 -5.98 2.64 0.06
N ILE A 77 -6.42 1.46 -0.35
CA ILE A 77 -5.56 0.27 -0.49
C ILE A 77 -5.49 -0.10 -1.96
N ARG A 78 -4.28 -0.46 -2.41
CA ARG A 78 -4.01 -1.01 -3.74
C ARG A 78 -3.36 -2.38 -3.66
N GLY A 79 -3.44 -3.09 -4.77
CA GLY A 79 -2.68 -4.32 -4.98
C GLY A 79 -1.17 -4.05 -4.93
N GLY A 80 -0.43 -4.99 -4.35
CA GLY A 80 1.03 -4.94 -4.37
C GLY A 80 1.63 -5.67 -3.19
N ARG A 81 2.19 -6.84 -3.45
CA ARG A 81 2.87 -7.64 -2.42
C ARG A 81 4.12 -6.94 -1.93
N ALA A 82 4.39 -7.04 -0.63
CA ALA A 82 5.71 -6.80 -0.05
C ALA A 82 6.48 -8.12 -0.10
N GLN A 83 7.50 -8.22 -0.95
CA GLN A 83 8.29 -9.45 -1.12
C GLN A 83 8.88 -9.95 0.20
N ASP A 84 9.36 -9.01 1.02
CA ASP A 84 10.02 -9.29 2.29
C ASP A 84 9.12 -9.91 3.36
N LEU A 85 7.82 -9.59 3.35
CA LEU A 85 6.91 -9.92 4.45
C LEU A 85 5.97 -11.08 4.07
N PRO A 86 5.88 -12.14 4.88
CA PRO A 86 4.88 -13.17 4.66
C PRO A 86 3.47 -12.60 4.94
N GLY A 87 2.52 -12.92 4.08
CA GLY A 87 1.11 -12.55 4.27
C GLY A 87 0.73 -11.10 3.94
N VAL A 88 1.70 -10.22 3.63
CA VAL A 88 1.42 -8.82 3.26
C VAL A 88 1.33 -8.68 1.74
N LYS A 89 0.12 -8.84 1.20
CA LYS A 89 -0.17 -8.82 -0.24
C LYS A 89 -0.59 -7.44 -0.78
N TYR A 90 -0.82 -6.48 0.11
CA TYR A 90 -1.40 -5.17 -0.21
C TYR A 90 -0.51 -4.03 0.27
N LYS A 91 -0.72 -2.86 -0.34
CA LYS A 91 -0.02 -1.62 -0.04
C LYS A 91 -1.02 -0.49 0.14
N ILE A 92 -0.75 0.40 1.09
CA ILE A 92 -1.53 1.62 1.26
C ILE A 92 -1.07 2.64 0.21
N VAL A 93 -2.02 3.36 -0.38
CA VAL A 93 -1.79 4.47 -1.31
C VAL A 93 -1.56 5.74 -0.48
N ARG A 94 -0.45 6.44 -0.73
CA ARG A 94 -0.13 7.74 -0.13
C ARG A 94 -0.86 8.88 -0.82
N GLY A 95 -1.16 9.95 -0.08
CA GLY A 95 -1.79 11.15 -0.62
C GLY A 95 -3.27 10.97 -0.93
N GLY A 96 -3.93 10.01 -0.25
CA GLY A 96 -5.35 9.72 -0.43
C GLY A 96 -6.04 9.50 0.91
N LEU A 97 -7.23 10.07 1.05
CA LEU A 97 -8.03 10.09 2.30
C LEU A 97 -7.17 10.64 3.46
N ASP A 98 -7.16 9.96 4.61
CA ASP A 98 -6.45 10.44 5.80
C ASP A 98 -4.94 10.19 5.74
N PHE A 99 -4.46 9.45 4.72
CA PHE A 99 -3.05 9.12 4.61
C PHE A 99 -2.25 10.18 3.84
N GLY A 100 -1.63 11.08 4.60
CA GLY A 100 -0.75 12.12 4.08
C GLY A 100 0.47 11.60 3.30
N GLY A 101 0.97 12.45 2.42
CA GLY A 101 2.20 12.22 1.65
C GLY A 101 3.45 12.14 2.52
N VAL A 102 4.56 11.73 1.92
CA VAL A 102 5.87 11.77 2.59
C VAL A 102 6.46 13.18 2.43
N ILE A 103 6.82 13.81 3.55
CA ILE A 103 7.37 15.17 3.60
C ILE A 103 8.82 15.15 3.09
N GLY A 104 9.20 16.17 2.31
CA GLY A 104 10.60 16.38 1.89
C GLY A 104 11.14 15.42 0.84
N ARG A 105 10.27 14.59 0.23
CA ARG A 105 10.70 13.62 -0.79
C ARG A 105 10.86 14.30 -2.15
N GLN A 106 12.09 14.38 -2.65
CA GLN A 106 12.39 15.02 -3.93
C GLN A 106 12.17 14.09 -5.15
N THR A 107 12.42 12.78 -5.00
CA THR A 107 12.31 11.80 -6.10
C THR A 107 11.09 10.90 -5.97
N ALA A 108 10.54 10.47 -7.11
CA ALA A 108 9.33 9.62 -7.21
C ALA A 108 8.11 10.16 -6.43
N ARG A 109 7.93 11.50 -6.48
CA ARG A 109 6.92 12.26 -5.72
C ARG A 109 5.49 11.72 -5.88
N SER A 110 5.11 11.37 -7.12
CA SER A 110 3.79 10.85 -7.47
C SER A 110 3.43 9.55 -6.74
N LYS A 111 4.40 8.70 -6.43
CA LYS A 111 4.16 7.43 -5.72
C LYS A 111 3.90 7.63 -4.23
N TYR A 112 4.48 8.68 -3.65
CA TYR A 112 4.43 8.95 -2.22
C TYR A 112 3.52 10.14 -1.86
N GLY A 113 2.75 10.66 -2.82
CA GLY A 113 1.81 11.75 -2.60
C GLY A 113 2.47 13.04 -2.14
N CYS A 114 3.74 13.27 -2.50
CA CYS A 114 4.43 14.52 -2.18
C CYS A 114 4.04 15.57 -3.21
N VAL A 115 3.56 16.72 -2.74
CA VAL A 115 3.32 17.88 -3.60
C VAL A 115 4.67 18.43 -4.04
N GLU A 116 4.70 19.01 -5.24
CA GLU A 116 5.86 19.75 -5.71
C GLU A 116 6.11 20.95 -4.80
N CYS A 117 7.29 21.00 -4.17
CA CYS A 117 7.81 22.25 -3.64
C CYS A 117 8.07 23.16 -4.84
N LYS A 118 7.06 23.93 -5.25
CA LYS A 118 7.29 25.07 -6.13
C LYS A 118 8.31 25.94 -5.41
N TYR A 119 9.35 26.38 -6.13
CA TYR A 119 10.31 27.36 -5.64
C TYR A 119 9.56 28.40 -4.82
N SER A 120 9.97 28.60 -3.57
CA SER A 120 9.54 29.68 -2.71
C SER A 120 9.67 30.98 -3.51
N SER A 121 8.58 31.38 -4.16
CA SER A 121 8.49 32.56 -5.02
C SER A 121 8.36 33.83 -4.16
N VAL A 122 8.85 33.75 -2.92
CA VAL A 122 8.75 34.76 -1.87
C VAL A 122 10.10 34.80 -1.13
N MET A 123 11.18 35.03 -1.87
CA MET A 123 12.45 35.49 -1.30
C MET A 123 13.17 36.44 -2.27
N LEU A 124 12.39 37.22 -3.02
CA LEU A 124 12.87 38.31 -3.89
C LEU A 124 11.96 39.55 -3.78
N ILE A 125 11.37 39.83 -2.61
CA ILE A 125 10.75 41.13 -2.35
C ILE A 125 10.91 41.46 -0.86
N ILE A 126 12.12 41.85 -0.47
CA ILE A 126 12.34 42.82 0.62
C ILE A 126 13.46 43.73 0.09
N PRO A 127 13.27 45.07 0.07
CA PRO A 127 14.25 46.01 -0.47
C PRO A 127 15.61 45.92 0.22
#